data_AF-A0A4Q7KJM0-F1
#
_entry.id   AF-A0A4Q7KJM0-F1
#
_cell.length_a   1.000
_cell.length_b   1.000
_cell.length_c   1.000
_cell.angle_alpha   90.00
_cell.angle_beta   90.00
_cell.angle_gamma   90.00
#
_symmetry.space_group_name_H-M   'P 1'
#
loop_
_entity.id
_entity.type
_entity.pdbx_description
1 polymer ?
#
loop_
_entity_poly.entity_id
_entity_poly.type
_entity_poly.pdbx_seq_one_letter_code
_entity_poly.pdbx_strand_id
1 'polypeptide(L)'
;MLQIRRDLVDAMVAHARRDHPDEACGVIAGPDESDRPERFIPMLNAARSPTFYEFDSADLLKLYRELDANDEVPVVIYHSHTATEAYPSRTDVAYASEPFAHYVLISTRDPETHELRSFRIVDGEVTEEPVEVVETYLFAHTGADDVPDQD
;
A
#
# COMPACT_ATOMS: atom_id res chain seq x y z
N MET A 1 1.28 -9.39 -8.22
CA MET A 1 0.86 -10.01 -6.95
C MET A 1 1.59 -9.26 -5.87
N LEU A 2 0.87 -8.74 -4.87
CA LEU A 2 1.49 -8.06 -3.74
C LEU A 2 1.93 -9.08 -2.69
N GLN A 3 3.23 -9.13 -2.37
CA GLN A 3 3.71 -9.83 -1.19
C GLN A 3 4.00 -8.82 -0.08
N ILE A 4 3.37 -8.96 1.08
CA ILE A 4 3.42 -7.96 2.16
C ILE A 4 3.55 -8.64 3.52
N ARG A 5 4.35 -8.08 4.42
CA ARG A 5 4.44 -8.60 5.79
C ARG A 5 3.14 -8.40 6.58
N ARG A 6 2.85 -9.36 7.47
CA ARG A 6 1.72 -9.32 8.40
C ARG A 6 1.71 -8.08 9.29
N ASP A 7 2.86 -7.65 9.80
CA ASP A 7 2.96 -6.46 10.66
C ASP A 7 2.49 -5.18 9.93
N LEU A 8 2.78 -5.06 8.64
CA LEU A 8 2.36 -3.94 7.80
C LEU A 8 0.86 -3.99 7.49
N VAL A 9 0.32 -5.18 7.23
CA VAL A 9 -1.14 -5.38 7.09
C VAL A 9 -1.86 -4.99 8.36
N ASP A 10 -1.39 -5.49 9.51
CA ASP A 10 -1.99 -5.19 10.81
C ASP A 10 -1.93 -3.69 11.12
N ALA A 11 -0.82 -3.02 10.78
CA ALA A 11 -0.67 -1.57 10.93
C ALA A 11 -1.65 -0.77 10.07
N MET A 12 -1.83 -1.14 8.79
CA MET A 12 -2.80 -0.49 7.92
C MET A 12 -4.24 -0.68 8.43
N VAL A 13 -4.60 -1.89 8.85
CA VAL A 13 -5.94 -2.18 9.39
C VAL A 13 -6.17 -1.44 10.71
N ALA A 14 -5.17 -1.39 11.59
CA ALA A 14 -5.25 -0.63 12.84
C ALA A 14 -5.43 0.87 12.58
N HIS A 15 -4.76 1.41 11.56
CA HIS A 15 -4.98 2.80 11.12
C HIS A 15 -6.41 3.00 10.60
N ALA A 16 -6.87 2.17 9.67
CA ALA A 16 -8.23 2.24 9.13
C ALA A 16 -9.30 2.22 10.22
N ARG A 17 -9.14 1.37 11.23
CA ARG A 17 -10.06 1.28 12.37
C ARG A 17 -10.02 2.48 13.30
N ARG A 18 -8.83 3.06 13.52
CA ARG A 18 -8.66 4.21 14.42
C ARG A 18 -9.30 5.47 13.85
N ASP A 19 -9.18 5.67 12.55
CA ASP A 19 -9.62 6.91 11.88
C ASP A 19 -11.08 6.81 11.40
N HIS A 20 -11.67 5.61 11.37
CA HIS A 20 -13.09 5.42 11.13
C HIS A 20 -13.96 6.30 12.06
N PRO A 21 -14.95 7.04 11.53
CA PRO A 21 -15.58 6.90 10.22
C PRO A 21 -14.93 7.68 9.07
N ASP A 22 -13.81 8.37 9.29
CA ASP A 22 -13.09 9.01 8.19
C ASP A 22 -12.23 7.95 7.46
N GLU A 23 -12.00 8.14 6.15
CA GLU A 23 -11.08 7.28 5.43
C GLU A 23 -9.64 7.53 5.90
N ALA A 24 -8.98 6.47 6.37
CA ALA A 24 -7.54 6.46 6.58
C ALA A 24 -6.83 6.35 5.22
N CYS A 25 -5.62 6.93 5.12
CA CYS A 25 -4.79 6.81 3.94
C CYS A 25 -3.30 6.80 4.31
N GLY A 26 -2.45 6.31 3.42
CA GLY A 26 -1.01 6.34 3.63
C GLY A 26 -0.23 5.54 2.61
N VAL A 27 1.06 5.38 2.92
CA VAL A 27 2.03 4.72 2.06
C VAL A 27 2.77 3.64 2.84
N ILE A 28 3.12 2.55 2.17
CA ILE A 28 4.21 1.69 2.62
C ILE A 28 5.36 1.85 1.62
N ALA A 29 6.46 2.40 2.12
CA ALA A 29 7.66 2.62 1.35
C ALA A 29 8.53 1.36 1.32
N GLY A 30 9.33 1.23 0.27
CA GLY A 30 10.34 0.19 0.12
C GLY A 30 11.54 0.72 -0.67
N PRO A 31 12.65 -0.02 -0.73
CA PRO A 31 13.82 0.39 -1.50
C PRO A 31 13.47 0.64 -2.97
N ASP A 32 14.09 1.64 -3.59
CA ASP A 32 13.98 1.84 -5.03
C ASP A 32 14.43 0.58 -5.80
N GLU A 33 13.85 0.39 -6.98
CA GLU A 33 13.98 -0.83 -7.80
C GLU A 33 13.53 -2.13 -7.10
N SER A 34 12.81 -2.03 -5.97
CA SER A 34 12.23 -3.16 -5.24
C SER A 34 10.71 -3.07 -5.18
N ASP A 35 10.04 -4.21 -5.36
CA ASP A 35 8.59 -4.35 -5.18
C ASP A 35 8.23 -4.71 -3.72
N ARG A 36 9.13 -4.41 -2.77
CA ARG A 36 9.06 -4.89 -1.39
C ARG A 36 8.63 -3.80 -0.40
N PRO A 37 7.41 -3.88 0.17
CA PRO A 37 6.95 -2.89 1.15
C PRO A 37 7.64 -3.11 2.51
N GLU A 38 8.29 -2.11 3.07
CA GLU A 38 9.10 -2.26 4.29
C GLU A 38 8.74 -1.31 5.43
N ARG A 39 8.36 -0.06 5.09
CA ARG A 39 8.20 1.02 6.07
C ARG A 39 6.82 1.64 5.99
N PHE A 40 6.05 1.46 7.07
CA PHE A 40 4.69 1.99 7.19
C PHE A 40 4.68 3.50 7.48
N ILE A 41 3.99 4.28 6.64
CA ILE A 41 3.87 5.73 6.74
C ILE A 41 2.38 6.10 6.70
N PRO A 42 1.71 6.23 7.87
CA PRO A 42 0.34 6.72 7.91
C PRO A 42 0.30 8.20 7.53
N MET A 43 -0.62 8.57 6.64
CA MET A 43 -0.85 9.95 6.24
C MET A 43 -2.15 10.45 6.84
N LEU A 44 -2.27 11.76 7.04
CA LEU A 44 -3.52 12.37 7.46
C LEU A 44 -4.41 12.60 6.24
N ASN A 45 -5.67 12.16 6.33
CA ASN A 45 -6.69 12.59 5.40
C ASN A 45 -7.06 14.05 5.67
N ALA A 46 -6.53 14.97 4.87
CA ALA A 46 -6.76 16.40 5.02
C ALA A 46 -8.24 16.78 4.81
N ALA A 47 -8.97 16.01 4.00
CA ALA A 47 -10.39 16.21 3.75
C ALA A 47 -11.29 15.78 4.92
N ARG A 48 -10.79 14.95 5.86
CA ARG A 48 -11.57 14.38 6.98
C ARG A 48 -12.94 13.87 6.53
N SER A 49 -12.92 13.06 5.48
CA SER A 49 -14.11 12.62 4.79
C SER A 49 -14.27 11.10 4.91
N PRO A 50 -15.51 10.61 5.09
CA PRO A 50 -15.81 9.19 5.17
C PRO A 50 -15.79 8.46 3.82
N THR A 51 -15.69 9.19 2.71
CA THR A 51 -15.79 8.64 1.34
C THR A 51 -14.74 9.20 0.37
N PHE A 52 -13.74 9.91 0.89
CA PHE A 52 -12.65 10.46 0.07
C PHE A 52 -11.46 10.77 0.95
N TYR A 53 -10.25 10.65 0.39
CA TYR A 53 -9.03 11.13 1.03
C TYR A 53 -8.26 12.11 0.15
N GLU A 54 -7.57 13.04 0.80
CA GLU A 54 -6.65 13.98 0.16
C GLU A 54 -5.41 14.12 1.03
N PHE A 55 -4.23 14.01 0.43
CA PHE A 55 -3.00 14.38 1.11
C PHE A 55 -2.83 15.90 1.06
N ASP A 56 -2.51 16.50 2.21
CA ASP A 56 -2.08 17.89 2.24
C ASP A 56 -0.80 18.06 1.40
N SER A 57 -0.71 19.12 0.60
CA SER A 57 0.42 19.33 -0.31
C SER A 57 1.77 19.47 0.41
N ALA A 58 1.79 20.01 1.63
CA ALA A 58 3.01 20.12 2.43
C ALA A 58 3.43 18.76 3.00
N ASP A 59 2.46 17.94 3.41
CA ASP A 59 2.71 16.57 3.86
C ASP A 59 3.19 15.68 2.70
N LEU A 60 2.62 15.85 1.51
CA LEU A 60 3.06 15.15 0.31
C LEU A 60 4.51 15.52 -0.06
N LEU A 61 4.84 16.82 -0.06
CA LEU A 61 6.21 17.27 -0.32
C LEU A 61 7.20 16.73 0.73
N LYS A 62 6.78 16.67 2.00
CA LYS A 62 7.60 16.10 3.07
C LYS A 62 7.81 14.60 2.87
N LEU A 63 6.76 13.87 2.52
CA LEU A 63 6.82 12.44 2.21
C LEU A 63 7.85 12.15 1.13
N TYR A 64 7.74 12.79 -0.05
CA TYR A 64 8.69 12.53 -1.14
C TYR A 64 10.12 12.93 -0.82
N ARG A 65 10.35 13.97 -0.01
CA ARG A 65 11.70 14.31 0.49
C ARG A 65 12.28 13.23 1.40
N GLU A 66 11.45 12.62 2.22
CA GLU A 66 11.86 11.54 3.12
C GLU A 66 12.16 10.26 2.35
N LEU A 67 11.34 9.95 1.34
CA LEU A 67 11.56 8.82 0.43
C LEU A 67 12.89 8.97 -0.33
N ASP A 68 13.12 10.13 -0.95
CA ASP A 68 14.37 10.45 -1.66
C ASP A 68 15.60 10.36 -0.75
N ALA A 69 15.50 10.87 0.49
CA ALA A 69 16.60 10.81 1.45
C ALA A 69 16.96 9.39 1.93
N ASN A 70 16.06 8.42 1.74
CA ASN A 70 16.23 7.03 2.15
C ASN A 70 16.41 6.06 0.97
N ASP A 71 16.50 6.56 -0.27
CA ASP A 71 16.51 5.74 -1.50
C ASP A 71 15.27 4.81 -1.57
N GLU A 72 14.09 5.34 -1.22
CA GLU A 72 12.82 4.61 -1.16
C GLU A 72 11.79 5.11 -2.19
N VAL A 73 10.85 4.24 -2.54
CA VAL A 73 9.68 4.53 -3.40
C VAL A 73 8.37 4.11 -2.72
N PRO A 74 7.22 4.69 -3.10
CA PRO A 74 5.92 4.24 -2.61
C PRO A 74 5.54 2.89 -3.26
N VAL A 75 5.80 1.79 -2.56
CA VAL A 75 5.46 0.43 -3.04
C VAL A 75 3.96 0.16 -2.89
N VAL A 76 3.37 0.55 -1.76
CA VAL A 76 1.93 0.45 -1.52
C VAL A 76 1.36 1.83 -1.24
N ILE A 77 0.28 2.19 -1.92
CA ILE A 77 -0.60 3.28 -1.51
C ILE A 77 -1.88 2.63 -1.01
N TYR A 78 -2.31 2.99 0.20
CA TYR A 78 -3.55 2.45 0.74
C TYR A 78 -4.51 3.53 1.20
N HIS A 79 -5.79 3.18 1.16
CA HIS A 79 -6.84 3.89 1.85
C HIS A 79 -7.95 2.96 2.32
N SER A 80 -8.75 3.41 3.27
CA SER A 80 -9.87 2.63 3.80
C SER A 80 -11.21 3.11 3.28
N HIS A 81 -12.11 2.19 2.96
CA HIS A 81 -13.51 2.48 2.73
C HIS A 81 -14.34 2.16 3.98
N THR A 82 -15.12 3.13 4.44
CA THR A 82 -15.86 3.00 5.71
C THR A 82 -17.22 2.33 5.56
N ALA A 83 -17.82 2.38 4.37
CA ALA A 83 -19.17 1.86 4.11
C ALA A 83 -19.29 0.95 2.88
N THR A 84 -18.28 0.92 2.02
CA THR A 84 -18.27 0.16 0.75
C THR A 84 -17.25 -0.97 0.79
N GLU A 85 -17.35 -1.90 -0.15
CA GLU A 85 -16.36 -2.96 -0.34
C GLU A 85 -14.98 -2.38 -0.68
N ALA A 86 -13.93 -3.20 -0.49
CA ALA A 86 -12.56 -2.85 -0.83
C ALA A 86 -12.33 -2.91 -2.35
N TYR A 87 -12.97 -2.01 -3.10
CA TYR A 87 -12.85 -1.92 -4.55
C TYR A 87 -12.75 -0.45 -4.98
N PRO A 88 -11.81 -0.08 -5.88
CA PRO A 88 -11.56 1.31 -6.22
C PRO A 88 -12.78 1.95 -6.89
N SER A 89 -13.17 3.12 -6.39
CA SER A 89 -14.17 3.98 -6.97
C SER A 89 -13.62 4.69 -8.21
N ARG A 90 -14.50 5.32 -8.99
CA ARG A 90 -14.09 6.15 -10.14
C ARG A 90 -13.17 7.30 -9.73
N THR A 91 -13.35 7.81 -8.51
CA THR A 91 -12.52 8.89 -7.95
C THR A 91 -11.12 8.37 -7.64
N ASP A 92 -11.01 7.19 -7.01
CA ASP A 92 -9.71 6.57 -6.71
C ASP A 92 -8.90 6.34 -7.99
N VAL A 93 -9.56 5.81 -9.03
CA VAL A 93 -8.93 5.58 -10.34
C VAL A 93 -8.45 6.88 -11.00
N ALA A 94 -9.19 7.98 -10.83
CA ALA A 94 -8.81 9.27 -11.40
C ALA A 94 -7.61 9.92 -10.69
N TYR A 95 -7.39 9.61 -9.41
CA TYR A 95 -6.27 10.13 -8.61
C TYR A 95 -5.08 9.17 -8.53
N ALA A 96 -5.20 7.95 -9.04
CA ALA A 96 -4.10 7.00 -9.12
C ALA A 96 -3.03 7.46 -10.12
N SER A 97 -1.97 8.07 -9.61
CA SER A 97 -0.86 8.62 -10.42
C SER A 97 0.46 7.83 -10.31
N GLU A 98 0.53 6.81 -9.46
CA GLU A 98 1.75 6.01 -9.24
C GLU A 98 1.64 4.68 -9.99
N PRO A 99 2.19 4.58 -11.21
CA PRO A 99 1.98 3.41 -12.08
C PRO A 99 2.62 2.14 -11.51
N PHE A 100 3.62 2.29 -10.65
CA PHE A 100 4.35 1.18 -10.05
C PHE A 100 3.80 0.74 -8.68
N ALA A 101 2.90 1.53 -8.08
CA ALA A 101 2.37 1.22 -6.75
C ALA A 101 1.29 0.14 -6.78
N HIS A 102 1.20 -0.59 -5.68
CA HIS A 102 0.05 -1.42 -5.33
C HIS A 102 -0.99 -0.56 -4.60
N TYR A 103 -2.18 -0.42 -5.18
CA TYR A 103 -3.30 0.28 -4.55
C TYR A 103 -4.05 -0.69 -3.65
N VAL A 104 -3.84 -0.60 -2.33
CA VAL A 104 -4.47 -1.46 -1.33
C VAL A 104 -5.70 -0.77 -0.75
N LEU A 105 -6.85 -1.41 -0.87
CA LEU A 105 -8.09 -0.93 -0.29
C LEU A 105 -8.48 -1.78 0.90
N ILE A 106 -8.87 -1.11 1.98
CA ILE A 106 -9.29 -1.74 3.23
C ILE A 106 -10.75 -1.39 3.51
N SER A 107 -11.67 -2.35 3.47
CA SER A 107 -13.04 -2.10 3.90
C SER A 107 -13.16 -2.34 5.40
N THR A 108 -13.65 -1.32 6.12
CA THR A 108 -14.02 -1.42 7.54
C THR A 108 -15.54 -1.38 7.75
N ARG A 109 -16.33 -1.63 6.70
CA ARG A 109 -17.80 -1.55 6.75
C ARG A 109 -18.43 -2.50 7.77
N ASP A 110 -17.79 -3.63 8.03
CA ASP A 110 -18.14 -4.54 9.10
C ASP A 110 -17.30 -4.18 10.35
N PRO A 111 -17.91 -4.05 11.54
CA PRO A 111 -17.18 -3.63 12.74
C PRO A 111 -16.17 -4.67 13.25
N GLU A 112 -16.37 -5.95 12.96
CA GLU A 112 -15.57 -7.07 13.49
C GLU A 112 -14.54 -7.57 12.49
N THR A 113 -14.82 -7.45 11.19
CA THR A 113 -14.02 -8.00 10.10
C THR A 113 -13.64 -6.94 9.08
N HIS A 114 -12.51 -7.11 8.41
CA HIS A 114 -12.07 -6.22 7.34
C HIS A 114 -11.87 -7.00 6.03
N GLU A 115 -12.04 -6.31 4.92
CA GLU A 115 -11.58 -6.79 3.60
C GLU A 115 -10.31 -6.05 3.26
N LEU A 116 -9.31 -6.74 2.71
CA LEU A 116 -8.10 -6.14 2.18
C LEU A 116 -7.89 -6.69 0.76
N ARG A 117 -7.85 -5.80 -0.22
CA ARG A 117 -7.67 -6.13 -1.64
C ARG A 117 -6.63 -5.21 -2.26
N SER A 118 -5.94 -5.69 -3.29
CA SER A 118 -4.87 -4.95 -3.96
C SER A 118 -5.13 -4.86 -5.46
N PHE A 119 -4.82 -3.70 -6.03
CA PHE A 119 -5.07 -3.39 -7.42
C PHE A 119 -3.86 -2.68 -8.04
N ARG A 120 -3.61 -3.00 -9.31
CA ARG A 120 -2.80 -2.18 -10.22
C ARG A 120 -3.74 -1.25 -10.97
N ILE A 121 -3.42 0.04 -10.96
CA ILE A 121 -4.19 1.06 -11.67
C ILE A 121 -3.22 1.79 -12.61
N VAL A 122 -3.37 1.56 -13.91
CA VAL A 122 -2.50 2.14 -14.95
C VAL A 122 -3.38 2.66 -16.07
N ASP A 123 -3.21 3.92 -16.46
CA ASP A 123 -3.99 4.59 -17.51
C ASP A 123 -5.52 4.43 -17.35
N GLY A 124 -5.99 4.37 -16.10
CA GLY A 124 -7.40 4.18 -15.75
C GLY A 124 -7.90 2.72 -15.81
N GLU A 125 -7.06 1.77 -16.20
CA GLU A 125 -7.36 0.35 -16.17
C GLU A 125 -7.10 -0.22 -14.77
N VAL A 126 -8.11 -0.89 -14.20
CA VAL A 126 -8.05 -1.52 -12.88
C VAL A 126 -7.86 -3.01 -13.04
N THR A 127 -6.76 -3.54 -12.49
CA THR A 127 -6.49 -4.98 -12.42
C THR A 127 -6.31 -5.39 -10.97
N GLU A 128 -7.21 -6.23 -10.46
CA GLU A 128 -7.03 -6.85 -9.14
C GLU A 128 -5.88 -7.85 -9.17
N GLU A 129 -5.09 -7.87 -8.11
CA GLU A 129 -4.01 -8.83 -7.92
C GLU A 129 -4.11 -9.55 -6.57
N PRO A 130 -3.64 -10.80 -6.49
CA PRO A 130 -3.62 -11.51 -5.22
C PRO A 130 -2.66 -10.82 -4.22
N VAL A 131 -3.03 -10.91 -2.94
CA VAL A 131 -2.21 -10.48 -1.81
C VAL A 131 -1.71 -11.70 -1.06
N GLU A 132 -0.40 -11.86 -0.99
CA GLU A 132 0.27 -12.88 -0.18
C GLU A 132 0.81 -12.24 1.10
N VAL A 133 0.25 -12.63 2.24
CA VAL A 133 0.69 -12.14 3.55
C VAL A 133 1.76 -13.07 4.11
N VAL A 134 2.97 -12.54 4.32
CA VAL A 134 4.13 -13.28 4.83
C VAL A 134 4.53 -12.80 6.23
N GLU A 135 5.20 -13.64 7.02
CA GLU A 135 5.74 -13.21 8.35
C GLU A 135 7.09 -12.48 8.21
N THR A 136 7.84 -12.80 7.16
CA THR A 136 9.15 -12.21 6.86
C THR A 136 9.46 -12.33 5.37
N TYR A 137 10.35 -11.48 4.86
CA TYR A 137 10.83 -11.53 3.46
C TYR A 137 12.03 -12.46 3.26
N LEU A 138 12.47 -13.17 4.31
CA LEU A 138 13.51 -14.19 4.18
C LEU A 138 13.05 -15.27 3.18
N PHE A 139 13.91 -15.55 2.19
CA PHE A 139 13.78 -16.47 1.04
C PHE A 139 13.55 -15.88 -0.37
N ALA A 140 13.66 -14.56 -0.57
CA ALA A 140 13.90 -14.02 -1.91
C ALA A 140 15.41 -13.96 -2.21
N HIS A 141 16.06 -15.11 -2.41
CA HIS A 141 17.36 -15.36 -3.09
C HIS A 141 18.10 -16.55 -2.46
N THR A 142 17.99 -17.72 -3.08
CA THR A 142 19.13 -18.66 -3.20
C THR A 142 18.98 -19.41 -4.53
N GLY A 143 19.37 -18.75 -5.60
CA GLY A 143 19.70 -19.37 -6.88
C GLY A 143 21.16 -19.08 -7.20
N ALA A 144 22.07 -19.52 -6.32
CA ALA A 144 23.47 -19.63 -6.69
C ALA A 144 23.61 -20.96 -7.45
N ASP A 145 23.76 -20.89 -8.77
CA ASP A 145 24.38 -21.99 -9.51
C ASP A 145 25.87 -21.99 -9.14
N ASP A 146 26.20 -22.62 -8.01
CA ASP A 146 27.55 -23.12 -7.78
C ASP A 146 27.76 -24.29 -8.75
N VAL A 147 28.31 -24.00 -9.92
CA VAL A 147 28.93 -25.01 -10.79
C VAL A 147 30.27 -25.38 -10.13
N PRO A 148 30.47 -26.61 -9.64
CA PRO A 148 31.79 -27.00 -9.17
C PRO A 148 32.67 -27.24 -10.40
N ASP A 149 33.72 -26.44 -10.51
CA ASP A 149 34.83 -26.68 -11.44
C ASP A 149 35.42 -28.07 -11.16
N GLN A 150 35.47 -28.92 -12.18
CA GLN A 150 36.12 -30.22 -12.14
C GLN A 150 37.44 -30.09 -12.89
N ASP A 151 38.55 -30.03 -12.15
CA ASP A 151 39.91 -30.32 -12.64
C ASP A 151 40.46 -31.56 -11.91
#